data_AF-A0A1J9QXR8-F1
#
_entry.id   AF-A0A1J9QXR8-F1
#
_cell.length_a   1.000
_cell.length_b   1.000
_cell.length_c   1.000
_cell.angle_alpha   90.00
_cell.angle_beta   90.00
_cell.angle_gamma   90.00
#
_symmetry.space_group_name_H-M   'P 1'
#
loop_
_entity.id
_entity.type
_entity.pdbx_description
1 polymer ?
#
loop_
_entity_poly.entity_id
_entity_poly.type
_entity_poly.pdbx_seq_one_letter_code
_entity_poly.pdbx_strand_id
1 'polypeptide(L)'
;MDRYRPRLELFLKKLRVHEDEQIRQGSLKKSQCLSERMALSIKNGLFWFCLAARNSLMFDEIYWTFLDEQYFGPLSSLDDRLSHLTQDERDQVEDFVKTKMQQIEERRLNEHQTFDQVLEL
;
A
#
# COMPACT_ATOMS: atom_id res chain seq x y z
N MET A 1 -1.39 11.59 -0.55
CA MET A 1 -0.16 10.88 -0.98
C MET A 1 0.63 11.46 -2.17
N ASP A 2 0.02 12.19 -3.13
CA ASP A 2 0.74 12.76 -4.29
C ASP A 2 1.89 13.70 -3.94
N ARG A 3 1.88 14.29 -2.74
CA ARG A 3 2.99 15.08 -2.18
C ARG A 3 4.31 14.29 -2.11
N TYR A 4 4.26 12.97 -1.94
CA TYR A 4 5.45 12.14 -1.73
C TYR A 4 6.08 11.67 -3.05
N ARG A 5 5.31 11.52 -4.12
CA ARG A 5 5.82 11.08 -5.44
C ARG A 5 6.97 11.98 -5.94
N PRO A 6 6.85 13.33 -5.97
CA PRO A 6 7.94 14.20 -6.41
C PRO A 6 9.20 14.08 -5.55
N ARG A 7 9.04 13.80 -4.25
CA ARG A 7 10.18 13.64 -3.33
C ARG A 7 10.91 12.31 -3.57
N LEU A 8 10.17 11.24 -3.83
CA LEU A 8 10.74 9.94 -4.20
C LEU A 8 11.48 10.03 -5.54
N GLU A 9 10.90 10.72 -6.53
CA GLU A 9 11.55 10.95 -7.83
C GLU A 9 12.83 11.78 -7.68
N LEU A 10 12.80 12.84 -6.87
CA LEU A 10 13.97 13.64 -6.56
C LEU A 10 15.05 12.81 -5.87
N PHE A 11 14.67 11.98 -4.90
CA PHE A 11 15.58 11.06 -4.22
C PHE A 11 16.24 10.09 -5.21
N LEU A 12 15.47 9.43 -6.07
CA LEU A 12 16.00 8.52 -7.09
C LEU A 12 16.94 9.23 -8.06
N LYS A 13 16.60 10.46 -8.48
CA LYS A 13 17.46 11.28 -9.34
C LYS A 13 18.80 11.56 -8.67
N LYS A 14 18.80 11.94 -7.38
CA LYS A 14 20.04 12.21 -6.63
C LYS A 14 20.83 10.94 -6.37
N LEU A 15 20.15 9.83 -6.08
CA LEU A 15 20.78 8.53 -5.87
C LEU A 15 21.52 8.07 -7.14
N ARG A 16 20.90 8.17 -8.33
CA ARG A 16 21.55 7.85 -9.61
C ARG A 16 22.84 8.65 -9.82
N VAL A 17 22.81 9.96 -9.57
CA VAL A 17 23.98 10.83 -9.73
C VAL A 17 25.13 10.38 -8.82
N HIS A 18 24.85 10.08 -7.55
CA HIS A 18 25.86 9.61 -6.62
C HIS A 18 26.36 8.20 -6.94
N GLU A 19 25.49 7.29 -7.38
CA GLU A 19 25.89 5.96 -7.83
C GLU A 19 26.83 6.06 -9.04
N ASP A 20 26.54 6.93 -10.02
CA ASP A 20 27.40 7.13 -11.19
C ASP A 20 28.75 7.78 -10.83
N GLU A 21 28.79 8.68 -9.84
CA GLU A 21 30.03 9.21 -9.27
C GLU A 21 30.88 8.11 -8.61
N GLN A 22 30.27 7.25 -7.80
CA GLN A 22 30.96 6.15 -7.12
C GLN A 22 31.46 5.08 -8.09
N ILE A 23 30.71 4.81 -9.16
CA ILE A 23 31.17 3.92 -10.25
C ILE A 23 32.42 4.49 -10.91
N ARG A 24 32.43 5.80 -11.24
CA ARG A 24 33.60 6.46 -11.84
C ARG A 24 34.82 6.43 -10.91
N GLN A 25 34.60 6.48 -9.61
CA GLN A 25 35.65 6.38 -8.59
C GLN A 25 36.08 4.92 -8.30
N GLY A 26 35.40 3.93 -8.88
CA GLY A 26 35.68 2.51 -8.66
C GLY A 26 35.23 1.97 -7.30
N SER A 27 34.49 2.75 -6.50
CA SER A 27 34.01 2.36 -5.17
C SER A 27 32.67 1.61 -5.20
N LEU A 28 31.95 1.64 -6.33
CA LEU A 28 30.68 0.94 -6.54
C LEU A 28 30.66 0.22 -7.89
N LYS A 29 30.14 -1.00 -7.94
CA LYS A 29 29.86 -1.73 -9.19
C LYS A 29 28.43 -1.48 -9.65
N LYS A 30 28.18 -1.51 -10.97
CA LYS A 30 26.83 -1.33 -11.52
C LYS A 30 25.79 -2.32 -10.96
N SER A 31 26.20 -3.55 -10.66
CA SER A 31 25.34 -4.57 -10.04
C SER A 31 24.90 -4.24 -8.61
N GLN A 32 25.58 -3.31 -7.95
CA GLN A 32 25.27 -2.86 -6.59
C GLN A 32 24.36 -1.62 -6.57
N CYS A 33 24.10 -0.99 -7.73
CA CYS A 33 23.18 0.14 -7.82
C CYS A 33 21.77 -0.27 -7.39
N LEU A 34 21.17 0.57 -6.56
CA LEU A 34 19.84 0.36 -6.02
C LEU A 34 18.82 1.26 -6.71
N SER A 35 19.21 2.39 -7.28
CA SER A 35 18.29 3.36 -7.89
C SER A 35 17.32 2.72 -8.87
N GLU A 36 17.78 1.87 -9.79
CA GLU A 36 16.93 1.21 -10.76
C GLU A 36 15.99 0.18 -10.11
N ARG A 37 16.49 -0.60 -9.14
CA ARG A 37 15.69 -1.58 -8.40
C ARG A 37 14.60 -0.88 -7.58
N MET A 38 14.94 0.24 -6.96
CA MET A 38 14.01 1.06 -6.19
C MET A 38 12.95 1.70 -7.09
N ALA A 39 13.36 2.28 -8.22
CA ALA A 39 12.44 2.85 -9.21
C ALA A 39 11.44 1.80 -9.72
N LEU A 40 11.94 0.59 -10.02
CA LEU A 40 11.08 -0.53 -10.42
C LEU A 40 10.11 -0.91 -9.30
N SER A 41 10.56 -0.99 -8.05
CA SER A 41 9.71 -1.33 -6.90
C SER A 41 8.61 -0.31 -6.61
N ILE A 42 8.85 0.97 -6.91
CA ILE A 42 7.83 2.02 -6.80
C ILE A 42 6.83 1.89 -7.95
N LYS A 43 7.33 1.67 -9.17
CA LYS A 43 6.50 1.55 -10.37
C LYS A 43 5.57 0.33 -10.34
N ASN A 44 6.05 -0.80 -9.83
CA ASN A 44 5.27 -2.03 -9.76
C ASN A 44 4.49 -2.20 -8.45
N GLY A 45 4.44 -1.17 -7.59
CA GLY A 45 3.67 -1.19 -6.36
C GLY A 45 4.31 -1.94 -5.18
N LEU A 46 5.41 -2.67 -5.35
CA LEU A 46 6.03 -3.45 -4.27
C LEU A 46 6.48 -2.58 -3.09
N PHE A 47 6.99 -1.38 -3.37
CA PHE A 47 7.35 -0.39 -2.36
C PHE A 47 6.12 0.00 -1.51
N TRP A 48 5.00 0.30 -2.17
CA TRP A 48 3.76 0.72 -1.51
C TRP A 48 3.13 -0.42 -0.72
N PHE A 49 3.13 -1.64 -1.25
CA PHE A 49 2.70 -2.84 -0.54
C PHE A 49 3.51 -3.04 0.74
N CYS A 50 4.84 -2.99 0.63
CA CYS A 50 5.75 -3.10 1.77
C CYS A 50 5.54 -2.00 2.81
N LEU A 51 5.17 -0.79 2.39
CA LEU A 51 4.92 0.33 3.28
C LEU A 51 3.57 0.19 3.99
N ALA A 52 2.52 -0.16 3.26
CA ALA A 52 1.17 -0.40 3.80
C ALA A 52 1.17 -1.54 4.84
N ALA A 53 1.86 -2.64 4.54
CA ALA A 53 1.98 -3.79 5.45
C ALA A 53 2.72 -3.46 6.76
N ARG A 54 3.59 -2.44 6.76
CA ARG A 54 4.35 -2.02 7.95
C ARG A 54 3.72 -0.86 8.72
N ASN A 55 2.76 -0.16 8.12
CA ASN A 55 2.17 1.04 8.69
C ASN A 55 0.66 0.99 8.57
N SER A 56 0.02 0.34 9.55
CA SER A 56 -1.43 0.16 9.61
C SER A 56 -2.20 1.49 9.60
N LEU A 57 -1.62 2.55 10.18
CA LEU A 57 -2.24 3.89 10.20
C LEU A 57 -2.35 4.53 8.81
N MET A 58 -1.44 4.18 7.90
CA MET A 58 -1.42 4.71 6.54
C MET A 58 -1.90 3.68 5.52
N PHE A 59 -2.33 2.50 5.96
CA PHE A 59 -2.74 1.41 5.08
C PHE A 59 -3.82 1.87 4.11
N ASP A 60 -4.90 2.47 4.62
CA ASP A 60 -6.04 2.89 3.81
C ASP A 60 -5.64 3.90 2.73
N GLU A 61 -4.91 4.96 3.12
CA GLU A 61 -4.44 5.98 2.15
C GLU A 61 -3.50 5.36 1.09
N ILE A 62 -2.59 4.46 1.49
CA ILE A 62 -1.65 3.83 0.56
C ILE A 62 -2.37 2.84 -0.38
N TYR A 63 -3.28 2.04 0.17
CA TYR A 63 -4.03 1.04 -0.58
C TYR A 63 -4.83 1.71 -1.70
N TRP A 64 -5.68 2.69 -1.36
CA TRP A 64 -6.52 3.37 -2.34
C TRP A 64 -5.72 4.23 -3.32
N THR A 65 -4.59 4.84 -2.89
CA THR A 65 -3.83 5.73 -3.79
C THR A 65 -2.92 4.99 -4.77
N PHE A 66 -2.38 3.83 -4.39
CA PHE A 66 -1.28 3.21 -5.16
C PHE A 66 -1.48 1.74 -5.51
N LEU A 67 -2.28 1.00 -4.76
CA LEU A 67 -2.37 -0.45 -4.92
C LEU A 67 -3.66 -0.84 -5.64
N ASP A 68 -4.80 -0.31 -5.18
CA ASP A 68 -6.12 -0.75 -5.63
C ASP A 68 -6.24 -0.74 -7.16
N GLU A 69 -6.04 0.41 -7.82
CA GLU A 69 -6.14 0.48 -9.28
C GLU A 69 -5.05 -0.31 -10.02
N GLN A 70 -3.89 -0.48 -9.40
CA GLN A 70 -2.78 -1.20 -10.03
C GLN A 70 -3.05 -2.70 -10.15
N TYR A 71 -3.79 -3.27 -9.20
CA TYR A 71 -4.14 -4.70 -9.18
C TYR A 71 -5.54 -4.99 -9.72
N PHE A 72 -6.48 -4.06 -9.55
CA PHE A 72 -7.89 -4.27 -9.89
C PHE A 72 -8.40 -3.36 -11.02
N GLY A 73 -7.55 -2.51 -11.59
CA GLY A 73 -7.91 -1.57 -12.65
C GLY A 73 -8.66 -0.33 -12.13
N PRO A 74 -9.06 0.60 -13.01
CA PRO A 74 -9.74 1.83 -12.61
C PRO A 74 -10.95 1.59 -11.72
N LEU A 75 -11.14 2.44 -10.71
CA LEU A 75 -12.29 2.36 -9.81
C LEU A 75 -13.36 3.37 -10.25
N SER A 76 -14.49 2.89 -10.79
CA SER A 76 -15.63 3.75 -11.11
C SER A 76 -16.58 3.87 -9.92
N SER A 77 -16.79 2.77 -9.21
CA SER A 77 -17.60 2.67 -8.01
C SER A 77 -17.11 1.55 -7.10
N LEU A 78 -17.48 1.57 -5.82
CA LEU A 78 -17.15 0.47 -4.91
C LEU A 78 -17.79 -0.86 -5.35
N ASP A 79 -18.87 -0.83 -6.14
CA ASP A 79 -19.49 -2.03 -6.70
C ASP A 79 -18.52 -2.80 -7.61
N ASP A 80 -17.58 -2.11 -8.27
CA ASP A 80 -16.54 -2.76 -9.07
C ASP A 80 -15.69 -3.70 -8.20
N ARG A 81 -15.35 -3.29 -6.97
CA ARG A 81 -14.58 -4.12 -6.02
C ARG A 81 -15.44 -5.20 -5.39
N LEU A 82 -16.69 -4.89 -5.05
CA LEU A 82 -17.63 -5.88 -4.52
C LEU A 82 -17.96 -6.98 -5.54
N SER A 83 -17.86 -6.68 -6.84
CA SER A 83 -18.04 -7.67 -7.91
C SER A 83 -16.96 -8.75 -7.94
N HIS A 84 -15.79 -8.49 -7.34
CA HIS A 84 -14.69 -9.46 -7.25
C HIS A 84 -14.92 -10.49 -6.13
N LEU A 85 -15.84 -10.21 -5.20
CA LEU A 85 -16.19 -11.12 -4.12
C LEU A 85 -17.15 -12.21 -4.62
N THR A 86 -17.12 -13.36 -3.98
CA THR A 86 -18.17 -14.38 -4.09
C THR A 86 -19.47 -13.90 -3.44
N GLN A 87 -20.58 -14.59 -3.70
CA GLN A 87 -21.85 -14.24 -3.05
C GLN A 87 -21.77 -14.41 -1.53
N ASP A 88 -21.13 -15.49 -1.07
CA ASP A 88 -20.94 -15.77 0.36
C ASP A 88 -20.12 -14.66 1.04
N GLU A 89 -19.02 -14.21 0.42
CA GLU A 89 -18.23 -13.08 0.93
C GLU A 89 -19.03 -11.78 0.97
N ARG A 90 -19.90 -11.51 -0.02
CA ARG A 90 -20.78 -10.33 0.00
C ARG A 90 -21.79 -10.38 1.13
N ASP A 91 -22.43 -11.53 1.34
CA ASP A 91 -23.41 -11.72 2.40
C ASP A 91 -22.73 -11.52 3.78
N GLN A 92 -21.51 -12.03 3.95
CA GLN A 92 -20.70 -11.81 5.16
C GLN A 92 -20.33 -10.33 5.37
N VAL A 93 -20.00 -9.59 4.32
CA VAL A 93 -19.74 -8.14 4.41
C VAL A 93 -20.99 -7.40 4.89
N GLU A 94 -22.17 -7.75 4.37
CA GLU A 94 -23.42 -7.10 4.78
C GLU A 94 -23.73 -7.35 6.27
N ASP A 95 -23.59 -8.60 6.72
CA ASP A 95 -23.78 -8.98 8.13
C ASP A 95 -22.76 -8.31 9.06
N PHE A 96 -21.51 -8.18 8.60
CA PHE A 96 -20.47 -7.46 9.31
C PHE A 96 -20.82 -5.97 9.46
N VAL A 97 -21.26 -5.31 8.38
CA VAL A 97 -21.66 -3.90 8.40
C VAL A 97 -22.84 -3.69 9.36
N LYS A 98 -23.87 -4.53 9.31
CA LYS A 98 -25.01 -4.47 10.25
C LYS A 98 -24.54 -4.56 11.70
N THR A 99 -23.65 -5.51 11.99
CA THR A 99 -23.07 -5.69 13.32
C THR A 99 -22.32 -4.44 13.78
N LYS A 100 -21.52 -3.82 12.90
CA LYS A 100 -20.78 -2.59 13.22
C LYS A 100 -21.71 -1.39 13.45
N MET A 101 -22.77 -1.25 12.66
CA MET A 101 -23.76 -0.18 12.84
C MET A 101 -24.49 -0.31 14.18
N GLN A 102 -24.88 -1.53 14.57
CA GLN A 102 -25.46 -1.79 15.89
C GLN A 102 -24.48 -1.47 17.02
N GLN A 103 -23.21 -1.85 16.89
CA GLN A 103 -22.18 -1.53 17.89
C GLN A 103 -22.00 -0.01 18.09
N ILE A 104 -22.12 0.77 17.01
CA ILE A 104 -22.09 2.24 17.07
C ILE A 104 -23.30 2.76 17.85
N GLU A 105 -24.51 2.30 17.53
CA GLU A 105 -25.74 2.71 18.22
C GLU A 105 -25.69 2.39 19.72
N GLU A 106 -25.17 1.21 20.07
CA GLU A 106 -25.02 0.76 21.46
C GLU A 106 -23.81 1.39 22.18
N ARG A 107 -22.98 2.17 21.47
CA ARG A 107 -21.71 2.73 21.97
C ARG A 107 -20.75 1.67 22.52
N ARG A 108 -20.75 0.49 21.91
CA ARG A 108 -19.86 -0.64 22.21
C ARG A 108 -18.89 -0.93 21.07
N LEU A 109 -18.69 0.03 20.16
CA LEU A 109 -17.75 -0.12 19.07
C LEU A 109 -16.37 -0.40 19.66
N ASN A 110 -15.90 -1.63 19.48
CA ASN A 110 -14.56 -1.99 19.87
C ASN A 110 -13.60 -1.38 18.85
N GLU A 111 -12.99 -0.25 19.21
CA GLU A 111 -12.16 0.56 18.32
C GLU A 111 -10.87 -0.16 17.88
N HIS A 112 -10.49 -1.27 18.53
CA HIS A 112 -9.18 -1.89 18.34
C HIS A 112 -9.29 -3.42 18.30
N GLN A 113 -9.07 -4.01 17.13
CA GLN A 113 -8.35 -5.28 17.10
C GLN A 113 -6.87 -4.91 17.09
N THR A 114 -6.14 -5.37 18.11
CA THR A 114 -4.68 -5.22 18.14
C THR A 114 -4.08 -5.98 16.95
N PHE A 115 -2.90 -5.57 16.47
CA PHE A 115 -2.19 -6.24 15.39
C PHE A 115 -2.07 -7.77 15.62
N ASP A 116 -1.85 -8.16 16.87
CA ASP A 116 -1.74 -9.55 17.33
C ASP A 116 -3.06 -10.34 17.30
N GLN A 117 -4.21 -9.66 17.25
CA GLN A 117 -5.53 -10.30 17.14
C GLN A 117 -5.94 -10.53 15.68
N VAL A 118 -5.29 -9.86 14.72
CA VAL A 118 -5.62 -9.93 13.28
C VAL A 118 -4.72 -10.94 12.57
N LEU A 119 -3.44 -11.00 12.93
CA LEU A 119 -2.56 -12.12 12.56
C LEU A 119 -2.56 -13.08 13.75
N GLU A 120 -3.37 -14.14 13.72
CA GLU A 120 -3.24 -15.25 14.68
C GLU A 120 -1.81 -15.85 14.62
N LEU A 121 -0.89 -15.32 15.42
CA LEU A 121 0.45 -15.86 15.70
C LEU A 121 0.50 -16.39 17.13
#